data_AF-A0A7C7P2Q9-F1
#
_entry.id   AF-A0A7C7P2Q9-F1
#
_cell.length_a   1.000
_cell.length_b   1.000
_cell.length_c   1.000
_cell.angle_alpha   90.00
_cell.angle_beta   90.00
_cell.angle_gamma   90.00
#
_symmetry.space_group_name_H-M   'P 1'
#
loop_
_entity.id
_entity.type
_entity.pdbx_description
1 polymer ?
#
loop_
_entity_poly.entity_id
_entity_poly.type
_entity_poly.pdbx_seq_one_letter_code
_entity_poly.pdbx_strand_id
1 'polypeptide(L)'
;MNGRVLHILELVSSTFEAYSALWRFCLDMDLVDTIKAAHRPVDEELRWMLADPRRLISSAEDRSWLRLVDAKSALENRSFSSEGSLTLRIKDDFLPWNDGVYTLSTDGHNSECVVSEKSPDITLSTSDVAAAYLGGVRFDLLARSGRINEDTPGSIELLDRLFATDRMPWCIDGW
;
A
#
# COMPACT_ATOMS: atom_id res chain seq x y z
N MET A 1 2.07 -15.09 -34.80
CA MET A 1 3.52 -14.96 -35.05
C MET A 1 4.22 -15.21 -33.74
N ASN A 2 5.12 -16.21 -33.65
CA ASN A 2 5.91 -16.45 -32.44
C ASN A 2 7.10 -15.48 -32.44
N GLY A 3 6.90 -14.28 -31.89
CA GLY A 3 8.00 -13.36 -31.61
C GLY A 3 8.85 -13.86 -30.44
N ARG A 4 10.11 -13.42 -30.36
CA ARG A 4 11.01 -13.69 -29.24
C ARG A 4 10.63 -12.79 -28.07
N VAL A 5 10.55 -13.39 -26.88
CA VAL A 5 10.14 -12.71 -25.66
C VAL A 5 11.30 -12.66 -24.67
N LEU A 6 11.62 -11.47 -24.19
CA LEU A 6 12.50 -11.28 -23.03
C LEU A 6 11.64 -11.29 -21.76
N HIS A 7 11.90 -12.24 -20.88
CA HIS A 7 11.27 -12.33 -19.57
C HIS A 7 12.19 -11.71 -18.52
N ILE A 8 11.76 -10.59 -17.95
CA ILE A 8 12.40 -9.96 -16.81
C ILE A 8 11.80 -10.61 -15.56
N LEU A 9 12.62 -11.40 -14.87
CA LEU A 9 12.23 -12.02 -13.60
C LEU A 9 12.23 -10.99 -12.48
N GLU A 10 13.31 -10.21 -12.40
CA GLU A 10 13.51 -9.17 -11.41
C GLU A 10 14.27 -7.98 -12.01
N LEU A 11 13.88 -6.77 -11.62
CA LEU A 11 14.59 -5.53 -11.98
C LEU A 11 14.58 -4.62 -10.75
N VAL A 12 15.75 -4.49 -10.13
CA VAL A 12 15.93 -3.81 -8.85
C VAL A 12 16.97 -2.70 -9.01
N SER A 13 16.66 -1.53 -8.48
CA SER A 13 17.50 -0.35 -8.57
C SER A 13 17.31 0.54 -7.34
N SER A 14 18.38 1.11 -6.82
CA SER A 14 18.34 2.06 -5.70
C SER A 14 18.25 3.52 -6.15
N THR A 15 18.43 3.80 -7.45
CA THR A 15 18.37 5.16 -8.02
C THR A 15 17.55 5.16 -9.31
N PHE A 16 16.97 6.31 -9.63
CA PHE A 16 16.25 6.50 -10.89
C PHE A 16 17.16 6.39 -12.12
N GLU A 17 18.42 6.84 -12.01
CA GLU A 17 19.40 6.68 -13.08
C GLU A 17 19.63 5.19 -13.41
N ALA A 18 19.89 4.36 -12.39
CA ALA A 18 20.05 2.91 -12.56
C ALA A 18 18.76 2.26 -13.09
N TYR A 19 17.61 2.64 -12.56
CA TYR A 19 16.30 2.19 -13.05
C TYR A 19 16.14 2.44 -14.55
N SER A 20 16.42 3.67 -14.99
CA SER A 20 16.30 4.07 -16.40
C SER A 20 17.30 3.36 -17.30
N ALA A 21 18.54 3.17 -16.85
CA ALA A 21 19.57 2.47 -17.59
C ALA A 21 19.24 0.98 -17.77
N LEU A 22 18.71 0.32 -16.73
CA LEU A 22 18.27 -1.08 -16.80
C LEU A 22 17.12 -1.27 -17.79
N TRP A 23 16.10 -0.41 -17.73
CA TRP A 23 15.01 -0.47 -18.69
C TRP A 23 15.48 -0.21 -20.12
N ARG A 24 16.38 0.75 -20.32
CA ARG A 24 16.98 1.01 -21.62
C ARG A 24 17.76 -0.18 -22.14
N PHE A 25 18.56 -0.82 -21.30
CA PHE A 25 19.27 -2.06 -21.65
C PHE A 25 18.30 -3.16 -22.11
N CYS A 26 17.18 -3.37 -21.40
CA CYS A 26 16.19 -4.36 -21.81
C CYS A 26 15.47 -3.99 -23.12
N LEU A 27 15.15 -2.70 -23.33
CA LEU A 27 14.42 -2.20 -24.49
C LEU A 27 15.27 -2.11 -25.76
N ASP A 28 16.57 -1.85 -25.62
CA ASP A 28 17.52 -1.78 -26.73
C ASP A 28 18.06 -3.18 -27.13
N MET A 29 17.54 -4.25 -26.52
CA MET A 29 17.95 -5.62 -26.85
C MET A 29 17.47 -6.00 -28.25
N ASP A 30 18.42 -6.10 -29.18
CA ASP A 30 18.16 -6.58 -30.53
C ASP A 30 17.45 -7.93 -30.51
N LEU A 31 16.68 -8.18 -31.57
CA LEU A 31 16.01 -9.46 -31.80
C LEU A 31 14.90 -9.80 -30.78
N VAL A 32 14.54 -8.90 -29.86
CA VAL A 32 13.39 -9.08 -28.95
C VAL A 32 12.15 -8.39 -29.54
N ASP A 33 11.05 -9.13 -29.67
CA ASP A 33 9.78 -8.60 -30.17
C ASP A 33 8.86 -8.14 -29.03
N THR A 34 9.02 -8.72 -27.84
CA THR A 34 8.17 -8.43 -26.67
C THR A 34 8.97 -8.56 -25.38
N ILE A 35 8.76 -7.64 -24.45
CA ILE A 35 9.30 -7.71 -23.09
C ILE A 35 8.14 -8.00 -22.14
N LYS A 36 8.34 -8.95 -21.24
CA LYS A 36 7.41 -9.24 -20.15
C LYS A 36 8.15 -9.07 -18.83
N ALA A 37 7.63 -8.18 -17.99
CA ALA A 37 8.11 -7.98 -16.62
C ALA A 37 6.94 -8.22 -15.68
N ALA A 38 6.97 -9.32 -14.96
CA ALA A 38 5.94 -9.66 -13.98
C ALA A 38 6.22 -8.96 -12.64
N HIS A 39 5.19 -8.90 -11.78
CA HIS A 39 5.30 -8.43 -10.40
C HIS A 39 6.03 -7.09 -10.27
N ARG A 40 5.66 -6.12 -11.10
CA ARG A 40 6.16 -4.74 -11.03
C ARG A 40 5.29 -3.88 -10.11
N PRO A 41 5.82 -2.79 -9.53
CA PRO A 41 5.00 -1.81 -8.82
C PRO A 41 3.86 -1.29 -9.69
N VAL A 42 2.69 -1.06 -9.10
CA VAL A 42 1.50 -0.58 -9.83
C VAL A 42 1.61 0.90 -10.24
N ASP A 43 2.46 1.64 -9.54
CA ASP A 43 2.79 3.06 -9.74
C ASP A 43 4.13 3.26 -10.47
N GLU A 44 4.63 2.21 -11.14
CA GLU A 44 5.94 2.22 -11.79
C GLU A 44 6.13 3.35 -12.81
N GLU A 45 7.29 4.01 -12.75
CA GLU A 45 7.62 5.20 -13.54
C GLU A 45 7.74 4.91 -15.05
N LEU A 46 8.03 3.67 -15.46
CA LEU A 46 8.27 3.28 -16.86
C LEU A 46 7.19 3.80 -17.82
N ARG A 47 5.91 3.75 -17.42
CA ARG A 47 4.79 4.23 -18.25
C ARG A 47 5.02 5.65 -18.75
N TRP A 48 5.61 6.50 -17.91
CA TRP A 48 5.81 7.93 -18.18
C TRP A 48 7.14 8.22 -18.88
N MET A 49 8.05 7.24 -18.93
CA MET A 49 9.34 7.36 -19.62
C MET A 49 9.26 6.96 -21.09
N LEU A 50 8.28 6.14 -21.46
CA LEU A 50 8.10 5.66 -22.83
C LEU A 50 7.55 6.76 -23.75
N ALA A 51 8.11 6.87 -24.95
CA ALA A 51 7.60 7.78 -25.98
C ALA A 51 6.16 7.44 -26.43
N ASP A 52 5.80 6.15 -26.40
CA ASP A 52 4.42 5.66 -26.59
C ASP A 52 3.98 4.82 -25.37
N PRO A 53 3.41 5.44 -24.33
CA PRO A 53 2.96 4.75 -23.11
C PRO A 53 1.93 3.65 -23.36
N ARG A 54 1.21 3.68 -24.49
CA ARG A 54 0.19 2.67 -24.83
C ARG A 54 0.79 1.31 -25.19
N ARG A 55 2.09 1.27 -25.49
CA ARG A 55 2.84 0.01 -25.73
C ARG A 55 3.04 -0.77 -24.44
N LEU A 56 2.99 -0.12 -23.28
CA LEU A 56 3.03 -0.78 -21.98
C LEU A 56 1.62 -1.21 -21.56
N ILE A 57 1.34 -2.49 -21.74
CA ILE A 57 0.09 -3.11 -21.27
C ILE A 57 0.35 -3.68 -19.87
N SER A 58 -0.42 -3.23 -18.88
CA SER A 58 -0.33 -3.70 -17.50
C SER A 58 -1.66 -4.25 -17.00
N SER A 59 -1.61 -5.26 -16.14
CA SER A 59 -2.73 -5.72 -15.32
C SER A 59 -2.33 -5.68 -13.85
N ALA A 60 -3.30 -5.49 -12.96
CA ALA A 60 -3.09 -5.55 -11.52
C ALA A 60 -3.66 -6.88 -10.98
N GLU A 61 -2.94 -7.48 -10.04
CA GLU A 61 -3.33 -8.66 -9.27
C GLU A 61 -2.94 -8.44 -7.80
N ASP A 62 -3.57 -9.16 -6.88
CA ASP A 62 -3.15 -9.15 -5.49
C ASP A 62 -1.78 -9.81 -5.33
N ARG A 63 -1.02 -9.35 -4.33
CA ARG A 63 0.34 -9.85 -4.05
C ARG A 63 0.54 -10.20 -2.58
N SER A 64 0.49 -9.20 -1.71
CA SER A 64 0.73 -9.37 -0.29
C SER A 64 -0.58 -9.36 0.48
N TRP A 65 -0.80 -10.39 1.28
CA TRP A 65 -1.92 -10.50 2.21
C TRP A 65 -1.42 -10.34 3.64
N LEU A 66 -1.73 -9.20 4.25
CA LEU A 66 -1.27 -8.89 5.60
C LEU A 66 -2.25 -9.38 6.66
N ARG A 67 -1.71 -9.86 7.78
CA ARG A 67 -2.45 -10.07 9.02
C ARG A 67 -1.74 -9.35 10.15
N LEU A 68 -2.43 -8.40 10.77
CA LEU A 68 -1.94 -7.79 12.00
C LEU A 68 -2.12 -8.77 13.15
N VAL A 69 -1.01 -9.26 13.69
CA VAL A 69 -1.00 -10.12 14.89
C VAL A 69 -1.20 -9.27 16.13
N ASP A 70 -0.48 -8.16 16.22
CA ASP A 70 -0.65 -7.12 17.23
C ASP A 70 -0.90 -5.79 16.52
N ALA A 71 -2.17 -5.39 16.46
CA ALA A 71 -2.60 -4.19 15.74
C ALA A 71 -2.08 -2.90 16.40
N LYS A 72 -2.06 -2.86 17.74
CA LYS A 72 -1.57 -1.71 18.50
C LYS A 72 -0.08 -1.50 18.21
N SER A 73 0.73 -2.53 18.42
CA SER A 73 2.18 -2.45 18.20
C SER A 73 2.51 -2.16 16.74
N ALA A 74 1.76 -2.72 15.77
CA ALA A 74 1.95 -2.39 14.36
C ALA A 74 1.73 -0.89 14.10
N LEU A 75 0.63 -0.32 14.59
CA LEU A 75 0.33 1.11 14.42
C LEU A 75 1.38 2.03 15.08
N GLU A 76 1.95 1.63 16.22
CA GLU A 76 3.04 2.37 16.91
C GLU A 76 4.38 2.32 16.20
N ASN A 77 4.66 1.24 15.47
CA ASN A 77 5.94 1.07 14.78
C ASN A 77 5.90 1.57 13.32
N ARG A 78 4.81 2.23 12.93
CA ARG A 78 4.63 2.83 11.62
C ARG A 78 4.72 4.35 11.72
N SER A 79 5.44 4.97 10.78
CA SER A 79 5.38 6.41 10.54
C SER A 79 4.18 6.78 9.66
N PHE A 80 3.72 8.02 9.79
CA PHE A 80 2.55 8.55 9.08
C PHE A 80 2.91 9.81 8.32
N SER A 81 2.19 10.16 7.25
CA SER A 81 2.57 11.28 6.38
C SER A 81 2.21 12.67 6.92
N SER A 82 1.47 12.76 8.02
CA SER A 82 1.10 14.03 8.65
C SER A 82 0.82 13.86 10.14
N GLU A 83 0.74 14.98 10.85
CA GLU A 83 0.29 15.01 12.24
C GLU A 83 -1.23 14.78 12.35
N GLY A 84 -1.67 14.16 13.44
CA GLY A 84 -3.08 13.98 13.74
C GLY A 84 -3.36 12.97 14.84
N SER A 85 -4.63 12.90 15.24
CA SER A 85 -5.10 11.93 16.23
C SER A 85 -6.51 11.46 15.88
N LEU A 86 -6.75 10.17 16.01
CA LEU A 86 -8.03 9.50 15.75
C LEU A 86 -8.28 8.39 16.77
N THR A 87 -9.54 8.21 17.18
CA THR A 87 -9.97 7.06 17.97
C THR A 87 -10.60 6.00 17.05
N LEU A 88 -10.03 4.80 17.05
CA LEU A 88 -10.40 3.69 16.19
C LEU A 88 -11.01 2.57 17.03
N ARG A 89 -12.23 2.13 16.70
CA ARG A 89 -12.76 0.84 17.16
C ARG A 89 -12.27 -0.24 16.20
N ILE A 90 -11.30 -1.04 16.64
CA ILE A 90 -10.73 -2.15 15.87
C ILE A 90 -11.38 -3.45 16.33
N LYS A 91 -12.09 -4.12 15.42
CA LYS A 91 -12.72 -5.43 15.66
C LYS A 91 -11.80 -6.56 15.19
N ASP A 92 -11.62 -7.58 16.03
CA ASP A 92 -10.92 -8.80 15.66
C ASP A 92 -11.60 -10.03 16.29
N ASP A 93 -12.40 -10.74 15.50
CA ASP A 93 -13.10 -11.93 15.96
C ASP A 93 -12.16 -13.14 16.13
N PHE A 94 -10.92 -13.07 15.66
CA PHE A 94 -9.95 -14.18 15.67
C PHE A 94 -8.83 -14.00 16.71
N LEU A 95 -8.33 -12.78 16.91
CA LEU A 95 -7.31 -12.45 17.93
C LEU A 95 -7.90 -11.43 18.93
N PRO A 96 -8.51 -11.87 20.04
CA PRO A 96 -9.29 -11.01 20.93
C PRO A 96 -8.52 -9.86 21.57
N TRP A 97 -7.19 -9.94 21.66
CA TRP A 97 -6.37 -8.86 22.22
C TRP A 97 -6.27 -7.63 21.29
N ASN A 98 -6.59 -7.79 20.00
CA ASN A 98 -6.73 -6.66 19.07
C ASN A 98 -8.14 -6.04 19.12
N ASP A 99 -9.11 -6.71 19.74
CA ASP A 99 -10.49 -6.25 19.79
C ASP A 99 -10.64 -5.15 20.86
N GLY A 100 -10.67 -3.90 20.43
CA GLY A 100 -10.74 -2.78 21.36
C GLY A 100 -10.96 -1.42 20.70
N VAL A 101 -10.91 -0.38 21.52
CA VAL A 101 -10.89 1.01 21.09
C VAL A 101 -9.49 1.56 21.38
N TYR A 102 -8.88 2.19 20.39
CA TYR A 102 -7.52 2.72 20.46
C TYR A 102 -7.50 4.17 20.00
N THR A 103 -6.73 5.02 20.67
CA THR A 103 -6.39 6.34 20.15
C THR A 103 -5.01 6.25 19.49
N LEU A 104 -4.98 6.45 18.17
CA LEU A 104 -3.75 6.64 17.40
C LEU A 104 -3.44 8.14 17.36
N SER A 105 -2.24 8.53 17.77
CA SER A 105 -1.73 9.90 17.64
C SER A 105 -0.35 9.87 17.00
N THR A 106 -0.04 10.86 16.17
CA THR A 106 1.25 10.95 15.49
C THR A 106 1.63 12.40 15.20
N ASP A 107 2.92 12.68 15.19
CA ASP A 107 3.51 13.94 14.73
C ASP A 107 4.04 13.86 13.28
N GLY A 108 3.76 12.75 12.58
CA GLY A 108 4.28 12.43 11.25
C GLY A 108 5.62 11.68 11.23
N HIS A 109 6.28 11.51 12.38
CA HIS A 109 7.51 10.74 12.50
C HIS A 109 7.39 9.63 13.52
N ASN A 110 6.87 9.97 14.69
CA ASN A 110 6.56 9.07 15.78
C ASN A 110 5.06 8.86 15.88
N SER A 111 4.66 7.71 16.39
CA SER A 111 3.27 7.39 16.63
C SER A 111 3.10 6.69 17.97
N GLU A 112 1.95 6.92 18.57
CA GLU A 112 1.52 6.30 19.81
C GLU A 112 0.10 5.74 19.60
N CYS A 113 -0.13 4.51 20.03
CA CYS A 113 -1.43 3.86 19.93
C CYS A 113 -1.78 3.29 21.30
N VAL A 114 -2.71 3.93 21.99
CA VAL A 114 -3.09 3.55 23.36
C VAL A 114 -4.53 3.07 23.40
N VAL A 115 -4.83 2.15 24.32
CA VAL A 115 -6.22 1.77 24.62
C VAL A 115 -6.96 3.01 25.10
N SER A 116 -8.21 3.17 24.64
CA SER A 116 -9.02 4.36 24.84
C SER A 116 -10.44 3.99 25.27
N GLU A 117 -11.03 4.81 26.13
CA GLU A 117 -12.45 4.71 26.53
C GLU A 117 -13.33 5.74 25.80
N LYS A 118 -12.74 6.53 24.89
CA LYS A 118 -13.47 7.53 24.10
C LYS A 118 -14.41 6.87 23.10
N SER A 119 -15.45 7.58 22.68
CA SER A 119 -16.23 7.20 21.51
C SER A 119 -15.33 7.13 20.27
N PRO A 120 -15.45 6.08 19.43
CA PRO A 120 -14.64 5.96 18.22
C PRO A 120 -15.06 6.98 17.18
N ASP A 121 -14.10 7.45 16.39
CA ASP A 121 -14.31 8.24 15.18
C ASP A 121 -14.54 7.35 13.95
N ILE A 122 -13.97 6.14 13.98
CA ILE A 122 -14.03 5.15 12.91
C ILE A 122 -14.14 3.76 13.51
N THR A 123 -15.02 2.93 12.94
CA THR A 123 -15.15 1.52 13.28
C THR A 123 -14.76 0.64 12.09
N LEU A 124 -13.81 -0.28 12.30
CA LEU A 124 -13.25 -1.15 11.25
C LEU A 124 -12.74 -2.49 11.81
N SER A 125 -12.52 -3.48 10.95
CA SER A 125 -11.89 -4.74 11.34
C SER A 125 -10.36 -4.68 11.24
N THR A 126 -9.65 -5.60 11.91
CA THR A 126 -8.19 -5.75 11.73
C THR A 126 -7.80 -6.09 10.30
N SER A 127 -8.68 -6.74 9.54
CA SER A 127 -8.44 -7.02 8.12
C SER A 127 -8.53 -5.76 7.26
N ASP A 128 -9.39 -4.81 7.63
CA ASP A 128 -9.49 -3.51 6.94
C ASP A 128 -8.26 -2.64 7.23
N VAL A 129 -7.80 -2.62 8.49
CA VAL A 129 -6.52 -1.97 8.85
C VAL A 129 -5.39 -2.61 8.06
N ALA A 130 -5.30 -3.94 8.03
CA ALA A 130 -4.23 -4.67 7.34
C ALA A 130 -4.18 -4.37 5.84
N ALA A 131 -5.34 -4.25 5.17
CA ALA A 131 -5.43 -3.94 3.74
C ALA A 131 -4.82 -2.57 3.41
N ALA A 132 -5.05 -1.57 4.28
CA ALA A 132 -4.53 -0.22 4.11
C ALA A 132 -3.19 0.03 4.81
N TYR A 133 -2.71 -0.91 5.63
CA TYR A 133 -1.58 -0.72 6.54
C TYR A 133 -0.28 -0.30 5.84
N LEU A 134 -0.02 -0.78 4.63
CA LEU A 134 1.19 -0.41 3.88
C LEU A 134 0.98 0.80 2.94
N GLY A 135 -0.18 1.46 2.97
CA GLY A 135 -0.50 2.61 2.11
C GLY A 135 -0.98 2.25 0.70
N GLY A 136 -1.16 0.96 0.40
CA GLY A 136 -1.61 0.50 -0.93
C GLY A 136 -3.12 0.53 -1.16
N VAL A 137 -3.92 0.71 -0.10
CA VAL A 137 -5.38 0.82 -0.17
C VAL A 137 -5.82 2.01 0.64
N ARG A 138 -6.73 2.81 0.09
CA ARG A 138 -7.34 3.94 0.78
C ARG A 138 -8.52 3.50 1.64
N PHE A 139 -8.66 4.07 2.82
CA PHE A 139 -9.81 3.87 3.70
C PHE A 139 -11.10 4.43 3.11
N ASP A 140 -11.06 5.48 2.28
CA ASP A 140 -12.25 5.97 1.57
C ASP A 140 -12.90 4.87 0.71
N LEU A 141 -12.06 4.05 0.05
CA LEU A 141 -12.55 2.94 -0.77
C LEU A 141 -13.17 1.85 0.10
N LEU A 142 -12.60 1.56 1.26
CA LEU A 142 -13.16 0.62 2.23
C LEU A 142 -14.50 1.12 2.78
N ALA A 143 -14.63 2.43 3.02
CA ALA A 143 -15.87 3.02 3.52
C ALA A 143 -16.97 3.01 2.45
N ARG A 144 -16.62 3.44 1.24
CA ARG A 144 -17.55 3.46 0.09
C ARG A 144 -18.00 2.07 -0.34
N SER A 145 -17.21 1.03 -0.02
CA SER A 145 -17.60 -0.37 -0.20
C SER A 145 -18.38 -0.95 1.00
N GLY A 146 -18.65 -0.15 2.03
CA GLY A 146 -19.44 -0.53 3.20
C GLY A 146 -18.69 -1.40 4.21
N ARG A 147 -17.35 -1.47 4.15
CA ARG A 147 -16.53 -2.28 5.06
C ARG A 147 -16.22 -1.58 6.38
N ILE A 148 -16.05 -0.26 6.35
CA ILE A 148 -15.75 0.55 7.53
C ILE A 148 -16.81 1.62 7.74
N ASN A 149 -17.02 2.04 8.99
CA ASN A 149 -17.97 3.07 9.35
C ASN A 149 -17.26 4.34 9.83
N GLU A 150 -17.72 5.50 9.34
CA GLU A 150 -17.35 6.81 9.86
C GLU A 150 -18.34 7.22 10.95
N ASP A 151 -17.87 7.35 12.18
CA ASP A 151 -18.68 7.77 13.33
C ASP A 151 -18.58 9.30 13.54
N THR A 152 -17.42 9.89 13.22
CA THR A 152 -17.17 11.33 13.23
C THR A 152 -16.88 11.84 11.81
N PRO A 153 -17.67 12.78 11.24
CA PRO A 153 -17.45 13.27 9.87
C PRO A 153 -16.04 13.82 9.63
N GLY A 154 -15.41 13.39 8.54
CA GLY A 154 -14.06 13.81 8.14
C GLY A 154 -12.93 12.98 8.75
N SER A 155 -13.24 12.00 9.60
CA SER A 155 -12.24 11.12 10.19
C SER A 155 -11.63 10.17 9.16
N ILE A 156 -12.39 9.69 8.16
CA ILE A 156 -11.83 8.86 7.08
C ILE A 156 -10.83 9.66 6.24
N GLU A 157 -11.15 10.90 5.91
CA GLU A 157 -10.24 11.76 5.15
C GLU A 157 -8.94 12.01 5.92
N LEU A 158 -9.04 12.26 7.23
CA LEU A 158 -7.87 12.35 8.09
C LEU A 158 -7.09 11.03 8.10
N LEU A 159 -7.76 9.89 8.24
CA LEU A 159 -7.10 8.57 8.27
C LEU A 159 -6.35 8.28 6.96
N ASP A 160 -6.95 8.57 5.81
CA ASP A 160 -6.29 8.49 4.51
C ASP A 160 -5.04 9.36 4.43
N ARG A 161 -5.13 10.61 4.92
CA ARG A 161 -3.99 11.54 4.95
C ARG A 161 -2.89 11.13 5.92
N LEU A 162 -3.21 10.41 6.99
CA LEU A 162 -2.21 9.85 7.91
C LEU A 162 -1.50 8.66 7.26
N PHE A 163 -2.24 7.75 6.61
CA PHE A 163 -1.71 6.48 6.09
C PHE A 163 -1.08 6.58 4.70
N ALA A 164 -1.14 7.74 4.04
CA ALA A 164 -0.59 7.95 2.71
C ALA A 164 0.93 7.71 2.68
N THR A 165 1.40 7.19 1.55
CA THR A 165 2.82 6.96 1.26
C THR A 165 3.17 7.51 -0.11
N ASP A 166 4.41 7.95 -0.30
CA ASP A 166 4.87 8.51 -1.58
C ASP A 166 4.93 7.47 -2.71
N ARG A 167 5.06 6.19 -2.33
CA ARG A 167 5.13 5.04 -3.24
C ARG A 167 4.15 3.97 -2.79
N MET A 168 3.59 3.27 -3.75
CA MET A 168 2.79 2.08 -3.48
C MET A 168 3.68 0.98 -2.91
N PRO A 169 3.18 0.20 -1.94
CA PRO A 169 3.92 -0.92 -1.40
C PRO A 169 4.13 -1.97 -2.48
N TRP A 170 5.36 -2.48 -2.58
CA TRP A 170 5.74 -3.47 -3.55
C TRP A 170 6.65 -4.51 -2.91
N CYS A 171 6.36 -5.78 -3.19
CA CYS A 171 7.18 -6.91 -2.81
C CYS A 171 7.42 -7.78 -4.06
N ILE A 172 8.69 -8.01 -4.37
CA ILE A 172 9.08 -8.84 -5.51
C ILE A 172 8.87 -10.33 -5.18
N ASP A 173 9.10 -10.69 -3.92
CA ASP A 173 8.97 -12.04 -3.40
C ASP A 173 7.51 -12.49 -3.35
N GLY A 174 7.29 -13.82 -3.46
CA GLY A 174 5.96 -14.43 -3.54
C GLY A 174 5.76 -15.61 -2.61
N TRP A 175 6.46 -15.63 -1.47
CA TRP A 175 6.39 -16.70 -0.47
C TRP A 175 5.57 -16.30 0.74
#